data_AF-A0A8H7GNS7-F1
#
_entry.id   AF-A0A8H7GNS7-F1
#
_cell.length_a   1.000
_cell.length_b   1.000
_cell.length_c   1.000
_cell.angle_alpha   90.00
_cell.angle_beta   90.00
_cell.angle_gamma   90.00
#
_symmetry.space_group_name_H-M   'P 1'
#
loop_
_entity.id
_entity.type
_entity.pdbx_description
1 polymer ?
#
loop_
_entity_poly.entity_id
_entity_poly.type
_entity_poly.pdbx_seq_one_letter_code
_entity_poly.pdbx_strand_id
1 'polypeptide(L)'
;MLSKLIRKNHGGKLRYSYNLGQLSRNISQNASMGENEMLLDSSVNTMKKILTILHNAHGTRVDSRESVLDVYETDRSKFDDRFYESLGNDVLGLRTVEMLIGLQLRNEIDVFKDSSPNHTRAILQRYISAFKDQYMRESSFVSMASLGRLFHESPQRANTALNNSIKRIVLNATKDSPPRRKTSPLNLSFCRVNLYNPFRSCPVDPFSLRKGLSTKKHPSNLFSAMINDPVVIREFLRDLKKNLKPGALQNIMTAQSLSGELAFRIVVKRCLADTDPCAALDTPFEFYRLDIPDELSKVKKLKAIIASKSMLLKRLDWFPPYRRSIAKLPQEKFDSNEKVIIFMEDLFDRFFGSCYRQDPKYCQNWIKDLVEFQSQCDDDTLLDRLLQDSVKDFRSMFSGLSFNAFGARWAGNAYLNKTKSPNDRVNATRQLLKDARSGLSASNL
;
A
#
# COMPACT_ATOMS: atom_id res chain seq x y z
N MET A 1 63.33 -18.18 12.85
CA MET A 1 63.99 -19.05 11.86
C MET A 1 63.30 -18.87 10.51
N LEU A 2 64.09 -18.49 9.51
CA LEU A 2 63.71 -18.24 8.12
C LEU A 2 63.52 -19.54 7.33
N SER A 3 62.46 -19.62 6.52
CA SER A 3 62.43 -20.16 5.13
C SER A 3 60.97 -20.06 4.61
N LYS A 4 60.55 -19.09 3.79
CA LYS A 4 60.82 -18.84 2.36
C LYS A 4 60.69 -20.10 1.48
N LEU A 5 59.71 -20.10 0.55
CA LEU A 5 59.86 -20.17 -0.93
C LEU A 5 59.21 -21.51 -1.41
N ILE A 6 58.38 -21.69 -2.47
CA ILE A 6 58.13 -21.02 -3.77
C ILE A 6 56.74 -21.42 -4.32
N ARG A 7 56.15 -20.53 -5.13
CA ARG A 7 54.99 -20.69 -6.03
C ARG A 7 55.13 -21.81 -7.08
N LYS A 8 54.01 -22.41 -7.54
CA LYS A 8 53.61 -22.38 -8.97
C LYS A 8 52.18 -22.92 -9.20
N ASN A 9 51.45 -22.18 -10.03
CA ASN A 9 50.15 -22.51 -10.60
C ASN A 9 50.16 -23.85 -11.35
N HIS A 10 49.08 -24.62 -11.24
CA HIS A 10 48.38 -25.18 -12.40
C HIS A 10 46.89 -25.34 -12.10
N GLY A 11 46.06 -24.96 -13.07
CA GLY A 11 44.60 -25.00 -12.97
C GLY A 11 44.07 -26.43 -12.85
N GLY A 12 42.92 -26.56 -12.21
CA GLY A 12 42.22 -27.83 -12.10
C GLY A 12 40.92 -27.67 -11.33
N LYS A 13 39.80 -27.85 -12.04
CA LYS A 13 38.44 -27.93 -11.49
C LYS A 13 38.40 -28.84 -10.25
N LEU A 14 38.02 -28.31 -9.09
CA LEU A 14 37.57 -29.13 -7.97
C LEU A 14 36.18 -29.67 -8.30
N ARG A 15 36.13 -30.90 -8.84
CA ARG A 15 34.92 -31.72 -8.88
C ARG A 15 34.72 -32.36 -7.50
N TYR A 16 33.70 -31.93 -6.77
CA TYR A 16 33.18 -32.72 -5.66
C TYR A 16 32.24 -33.79 -6.23
N SER A 17 32.72 -35.03 -6.33
CA SER A 17 31.89 -36.20 -6.59
C SER A 17 31.26 -36.67 -5.27
N TYR A 18 29.98 -36.40 -5.04
CA TYR A 18 29.24 -37.03 -3.96
C TYR A 18 28.71 -38.40 -4.43
N ASN A 19 29.13 -39.45 -3.72
CA ASN A 19 28.69 -40.83 -3.89
C ASN A 19 27.20 -40.99 -3.53
N LEU A 20 26.31 -40.90 -4.52
CA LEU A 20 24.87 -41.18 -4.41
C LEU A 20 24.54 -42.67 -4.11
N GLY A 21 25.54 -43.56 -4.14
CA GLY A 21 25.34 -45.01 -3.97
C GLY A 21 25.20 -45.50 -2.52
N GLN A 22 25.52 -44.68 -1.51
CA GLN A 22 25.44 -45.09 -0.09
C GLN A 22 24.20 -44.55 0.64
N LEU A 23 23.50 -43.54 0.10
CA LEU A 23 22.26 -43.02 0.67
C LEU A 23 21.02 -43.86 0.33
N SER A 24 21.04 -44.65 -0.75
CA SER A 24 19.88 -45.47 -1.15
C SER A 24 19.73 -46.75 -0.32
N ARG A 25 20.76 -47.20 0.40
CA ARG A 25 20.70 -48.45 1.19
C ARG A 25 20.15 -48.29 2.60
N ASN A 26 20.11 -47.06 3.14
CA ASN A 26 19.51 -46.80 4.46
C ASN A 26 18.02 -46.43 4.42
N ILE A 27 17.42 -46.31 3.22
CA ILE A 27 15.99 -45.98 3.06
C ILE A 27 15.11 -47.25 2.93
N SER A 28 15.71 -48.43 2.73
CA SER A 28 14.95 -49.68 2.48
C SER A 28 14.68 -50.55 3.71
N GLN A 29 14.96 -50.10 4.93
CA GLN A 29 14.59 -50.81 6.15
C GLN A 29 14.12 -49.82 7.22
N ASN A 30 12.84 -49.45 7.15
CA ASN A 30 11.95 -49.21 8.30
C ASN A 30 10.60 -48.70 7.78
N ALA A 31 9.67 -49.65 7.60
CA ALA A 31 8.29 -49.37 7.26
C ALA A 31 7.51 -49.02 8.54
N SER A 32 7.23 -47.72 8.73
CA SER A 32 6.06 -47.22 9.47
C SER A 32 5.51 -45.98 8.74
N MET A 33 4.48 -46.20 7.91
CA MET A 33 3.91 -45.19 7.00
C MET A 33 2.90 -44.26 7.70
N GLY A 34 3.38 -43.37 8.56
CA GLY A 34 2.55 -42.30 9.12
C GLY A 34 3.31 -41.05 9.54
N GLU A 35 4.54 -41.20 10.05
CA GLU A 35 5.32 -40.05 10.58
C GLU A 35 6.23 -39.39 9.52
N ASN A 36 6.59 -40.10 8.45
CA ASN A 36 7.49 -39.58 7.42
C ASN A 36 6.83 -38.55 6.47
N GLU A 37 5.51 -38.57 6.27
CA GLU A 37 4.83 -37.55 5.44
C GLU A 37 4.84 -36.17 6.12
N MET A 38 4.65 -36.09 7.44
CA MET A 38 4.75 -34.82 8.18
C MET A 38 6.18 -34.29 8.24
N LEU A 39 7.18 -35.18 8.34
CA LEU A 39 8.60 -34.79 8.33
C LEU A 39 9.05 -34.31 6.95
N LEU A 40 8.60 -34.96 5.87
CA LEU A 40 8.82 -34.53 4.49
C LEU A 40 8.14 -33.18 4.19
N ASP A 41 6.91 -32.96 4.66
CA ASP A 41 6.23 -31.68 4.47
C ASP A 41 6.90 -30.52 5.25
N SER A 42 7.42 -30.79 6.45
CA SER A 42 8.15 -29.77 7.22
C SER A 42 9.50 -29.42 6.57
N SER A 43 10.20 -30.41 6.01
CA SER A 43 11.51 -30.21 5.38
C SER A 43 11.38 -29.62 3.98
N VAL A 44 10.33 -29.96 3.22
CA VAL A 44 9.97 -29.30 1.94
C VAL A 44 9.56 -27.84 2.17
N ASN A 45 8.77 -27.54 3.20
CA ASN A 45 8.41 -26.17 3.55
C ASN A 45 9.61 -25.34 4.03
N THR A 46 10.51 -25.97 4.78
CA THR A 46 11.76 -25.34 5.21
C THR A 46 12.69 -25.10 4.01
N MET A 47 12.79 -26.05 3.08
CA MET A 47 13.59 -25.92 1.87
C MET A 47 13.01 -24.87 0.91
N LYS A 48 11.68 -24.76 0.78
CA LYS A 48 11.02 -23.65 0.06
C LYS A 48 11.32 -22.30 0.72
N LYS A 49 11.28 -22.20 2.05
CA LYS A 49 11.67 -20.97 2.77
C LYS A 49 13.15 -20.64 2.53
N ILE A 50 14.04 -21.62 2.64
CA ILE A 50 15.48 -21.43 2.39
C ILE A 50 15.73 -21.03 0.94
N LEU A 51 15.09 -21.66 -0.04
CA LEU A 51 15.18 -21.28 -1.45
C LEU A 51 14.56 -19.91 -1.73
N THR A 52 13.50 -19.52 -1.04
CA THR A 52 12.94 -18.16 -1.13
C THR A 52 13.91 -17.14 -0.53
N ILE A 53 14.52 -17.44 0.61
CA ILE A 53 15.54 -16.60 1.25
C ILE A 53 16.78 -16.49 0.36
N LEU A 54 17.25 -17.61 -0.20
CA LEU A 54 18.42 -17.64 -1.10
C LEU A 54 18.11 -16.98 -2.45
N HIS A 55 16.91 -17.12 -2.99
CA HIS A 55 16.48 -16.43 -4.21
C HIS A 55 16.34 -14.92 -3.98
N ASN A 56 15.84 -14.51 -2.81
CA ASN A 56 15.84 -13.12 -2.37
C ASN A 56 17.28 -12.60 -2.12
N ALA A 57 18.18 -13.44 -1.59
CA ALA A 57 19.58 -13.07 -1.34
C ALA A 57 20.44 -13.01 -2.62
N HIS A 58 20.16 -13.86 -3.61
CA HIS A 58 20.88 -13.87 -4.89
C HIS A 58 20.31 -12.88 -5.92
N GLY A 59 19.06 -12.42 -5.75
CA GLY A 59 18.36 -11.56 -6.71
C GLY A 59 18.50 -10.05 -6.47
N THR A 60 18.93 -9.63 -5.29
CA THR A 60 19.04 -8.21 -4.93
C THR A 60 20.35 -7.96 -4.19
N ARG A 61 21.37 -7.44 -4.89
CA ARG A 61 22.30 -6.53 -4.22
C ARG A 61 21.43 -5.35 -3.77
N VAL A 62 21.09 -5.33 -2.49
CA VAL A 62 20.50 -4.14 -1.89
C VAL A 62 21.67 -3.18 -1.76
N ASP A 63 21.70 -2.15 -2.61
CA ASP A 63 22.73 -1.14 -2.53
C ASP A 63 22.61 -0.41 -1.21
N SER A 64 23.70 -0.35 -0.45
CA SER A 64 23.76 0.40 0.80
C SER A 64 23.84 1.90 0.50
N ARG A 65 23.47 2.74 1.48
CA ARG A 65 23.62 4.20 1.43
C ARG A 65 25.01 4.61 0.94
N GLU A 66 26.06 4.04 1.51
CA GLU A 66 27.46 4.35 1.19
C GLU A 66 27.79 4.01 -0.26
N SER A 67 27.32 2.86 -0.75
CA SER A 67 27.58 2.44 -2.13
C SER A 67 26.93 3.35 -3.17
N VAL A 68 25.77 3.93 -2.87
CA VAL A 68 25.08 4.87 -3.76
C VAL A 68 25.76 6.25 -3.73
N LEU A 69 26.19 6.70 -2.55
CA LEU A 69 26.91 7.97 -2.41
C LEU A 69 28.29 7.93 -3.09
N ASP A 70 29.01 6.81 -2.99
CA ASP A 70 30.27 6.60 -3.72
C ASP A 70 30.08 6.73 -5.24
N VAL A 71 28.99 6.20 -5.79
CA VAL A 71 28.65 6.38 -7.22
C VAL A 71 28.35 7.86 -7.53
N TYR A 72 27.67 8.58 -6.64
CA TYR A 72 27.42 10.02 -6.83
C TYR A 72 28.71 10.85 -6.82
N GLU A 73 29.67 10.51 -5.95
CA GLU A 73 30.97 11.18 -5.86
C GLU A 73 31.89 10.85 -7.04
N THR A 74 31.85 9.62 -7.54
CA THR A 74 32.74 9.13 -8.61
C THR A 74 32.19 9.32 -10.03
N ASP A 75 30.89 9.15 -10.25
CA ASP A 75 30.23 9.24 -11.57
C ASP A 75 28.79 9.74 -11.45
N ARG A 76 28.64 11.08 -11.45
CA ARG A 76 27.35 11.76 -11.39
C ARG A 76 26.39 11.37 -12.51
N SER A 77 26.90 11.14 -13.72
CA SER A 77 26.04 10.77 -14.87
C SER A 77 25.38 9.41 -14.63
N LYS A 78 26.13 8.45 -14.10
CA LYS A 78 25.63 7.12 -13.76
C LYS A 78 24.65 7.15 -12.59
N PHE A 79 24.91 7.99 -11.59
CA PHE A 79 23.96 8.23 -10.50
C PHE A 79 22.64 8.79 -11.03
N ASP A 80 22.69 9.82 -11.89
CA ASP A 80 21.50 10.43 -12.48
C ASP A 80 20.75 9.45 -13.39
N ASP A 81 21.45 8.69 -14.25
CA ASP A 81 20.85 7.66 -15.10
C ASP A 81 20.07 6.64 -14.28
N ARG A 82 20.66 6.14 -13.18
CA ARG A 82 19.99 5.23 -12.25
C ARG A 82 18.74 5.85 -11.62
N PHE A 83 18.87 7.09 -11.13
CA PHE A 83 17.76 7.82 -10.50
C PHE A 83 16.59 7.99 -11.47
N TYR A 84 16.87 8.45 -12.70
CA TYR A 84 15.87 8.63 -13.74
C TYR A 84 15.32 7.30 -14.25
N GLU A 85 16.11 6.24 -14.30
CA GLU A 85 15.63 4.89 -14.62
C GLU A 85 14.56 4.45 -13.61
N SER A 86 14.85 4.64 -12.32
CA SER A 86 13.93 4.33 -11.24
C SER A 86 12.65 5.16 -11.29
N LEU A 87 12.77 6.47 -11.54
CA LEU A 87 11.61 7.35 -11.78
C LEU A 87 10.77 6.87 -12.97
N GLY A 88 11.41 6.50 -14.09
CA GLY A 88 10.73 5.97 -15.27
C GLY A 88 9.95 4.68 -14.99
N ASN A 89 10.55 3.77 -14.22
CA ASN A 89 9.89 2.54 -13.76
C ASN A 89 8.64 2.84 -12.93
N ASP A 90 8.74 3.76 -11.97
CA ASP A 90 7.62 4.16 -11.13
C ASP A 90 6.48 4.79 -11.97
N VAL A 91 6.81 5.68 -12.91
CA VAL A 91 5.84 6.35 -13.80
C VAL A 91 5.08 5.34 -14.68
N LEU A 92 5.79 4.36 -15.27
CA LEU A 92 5.15 3.29 -16.04
C LEU A 92 4.27 2.41 -15.15
N GLY A 93 4.74 2.09 -13.93
CA GLY A 93 3.97 1.37 -12.93
C GLY A 93 2.67 2.07 -12.57
N LEU A 94 2.73 3.38 -12.28
CA LEU A 94 1.55 4.19 -11.97
C LEU A 94 0.55 4.13 -13.13
N ARG A 95 1.01 4.38 -14.36
CA ARG A 95 0.11 4.39 -15.53
C ARG A 95 -0.52 3.04 -15.81
N THR A 96 0.23 1.96 -15.61
CA THR A 96 -0.29 0.59 -15.70
C THR A 96 -1.43 0.36 -14.73
N VAL A 97 -1.21 0.68 -13.44
CA VAL A 97 -2.23 0.52 -12.40
C VAL A 97 -3.46 1.39 -12.67
N GLU A 98 -3.28 2.65 -13.05
CA GLU A 98 -4.39 3.54 -13.38
C GLU A 98 -5.24 3.03 -14.55
N MET A 99 -4.59 2.51 -15.60
CA MET A 99 -5.28 1.94 -16.76
C MET A 99 -6.09 0.71 -16.34
N LEU A 100 -5.48 -0.23 -15.62
CA LEU A 100 -6.13 -1.46 -15.14
C LEU A 100 -7.33 -1.16 -14.23
N ILE A 101 -7.18 -0.22 -13.28
CA ILE A 101 -8.30 0.24 -12.43
C ILE A 101 -9.41 0.86 -13.29
N GLY A 102 -9.06 1.71 -14.26
CA GLY A 102 -10.02 2.34 -15.15
C GLY A 102 -10.85 1.32 -15.93
N LEU A 103 -10.20 0.29 -16.47
CA LEU A 103 -10.86 -0.80 -17.20
C LEU A 103 -11.72 -1.68 -16.28
N GLN A 104 -11.24 -1.99 -15.07
CA GLN A 104 -12.02 -2.71 -14.06
C GLN A 104 -13.31 -1.95 -13.70
N LEU A 105 -13.21 -0.64 -13.46
CA LEU A 105 -14.35 0.21 -13.09
C LEU A 105 -15.39 0.33 -14.22
N ARG A 106 -14.93 0.36 -15.47
CA ARG A 106 -15.80 0.30 -16.66
C ARG A 106 -16.31 -1.11 -16.97
N ASN A 107 -15.86 -2.11 -16.20
CA ASN A 107 -16.19 -3.52 -16.37
C ASN A 107 -15.83 -4.07 -17.76
N GLU A 108 -14.77 -3.51 -18.35
CA GLU A 108 -14.22 -3.93 -19.65
C GLU A 108 -13.34 -5.18 -19.48
N ILE A 109 -12.66 -5.30 -18.33
CA ILE A 109 -11.82 -6.44 -17.95
C ILE A 109 -12.09 -6.81 -16.48
N ASP A 110 -11.75 -8.04 -16.10
CA ASP A 110 -11.68 -8.44 -14.69
C ASP A 110 -10.23 -8.80 -14.30
N VAL A 111 -9.49 -7.79 -13.82
CA VAL A 111 -8.07 -7.90 -13.45
C VAL A 111 -7.85 -8.91 -12.32
N PHE A 112 -8.85 -9.09 -11.45
CA PHE A 112 -8.72 -9.85 -10.20
C PHE A 112 -9.55 -11.14 -10.20
N LYS A 113 -9.91 -11.67 -11.38
CA LYS A 113 -10.78 -12.85 -11.55
C LYS A 113 -10.50 -13.92 -10.49
N ASP A 114 -11.51 -14.23 -9.68
CA ASP A 114 -11.50 -15.22 -8.59
C ASP A 114 -10.35 -15.11 -7.56
N SER A 115 -9.71 -13.94 -7.48
CA SER A 115 -8.57 -13.70 -6.62
C SER A 115 -8.99 -13.08 -5.29
N SER A 116 -8.45 -13.62 -4.20
CA SER A 116 -8.60 -13.04 -2.86
C SER A 116 -7.96 -11.64 -2.80
N PRO A 117 -8.56 -10.67 -2.06
CA PRO A 117 -8.00 -9.33 -1.89
C PRO A 117 -6.58 -9.27 -1.34
N ASN A 118 -6.13 -10.32 -0.65
CA ASN A 118 -4.77 -10.41 -0.15
C ASN A 118 -3.73 -10.53 -1.28
N HIS A 119 -4.14 -10.96 -2.48
CA HIS A 119 -3.26 -11.12 -3.64
C HIS A 119 -3.31 -9.95 -4.62
N THR A 120 -4.19 -8.95 -4.42
CA THR A 120 -4.39 -7.83 -5.36
C THR A 120 -3.08 -7.12 -5.68
N ARG A 121 -2.26 -6.79 -4.67
CA ARG A 121 -0.99 -6.09 -4.87
C ARG A 121 0.00 -6.92 -5.69
N ALA A 122 0.12 -8.22 -5.40
CA ALA A 122 0.99 -9.13 -6.14
C ALA A 122 0.56 -9.30 -7.61
N ILE A 123 -0.76 -9.36 -7.88
CA ILE A 123 -1.30 -9.41 -9.24
C ILE A 123 -0.94 -8.14 -10.01
N LEU A 124 -1.15 -6.97 -9.40
CA LEU A 124 -0.81 -5.69 -10.04
C LEU A 124 0.69 -5.56 -10.31
N GLN A 125 1.54 -6.00 -9.38
CA GLN A 125 2.99 -6.03 -9.57
C GLN A 125 3.40 -6.94 -10.74
N ARG A 126 2.77 -8.11 -10.89
CA ARG A 126 3.01 -8.98 -12.06
C ARG A 126 2.64 -8.29 -13.38
N TYR A 127 1.53 -7.56 -13.41
CA TYR A 127 1.15 -6.77 -14.59
C TYR A 127 2.14 -5.64 -14.88
N ILE A 128 2.60 -4.93 -13.85
CA ILE A 128 3.63 -3.88 -14.00
C ILE A 128 4.90 -4.49 -14.63
N SER A 129 5.40 -5.60 -14.10
CA SER A 129 6.59 -6.26 -14.64
C SER A 129 6.39 -6.74 -16.07
N ALA A 130 5.28 -7.44 -16.36
CA ALA A 130 5.00 -7.94 -17.70
C ALA A 130 4.86 -6.81 -18.74
N PHE A 131 4.18 -5.71 -18.37
CA PHE A 131 3.98 -4.59 -19.28
C PHE A 131 5.24 -3.74 -19.42
N LYS A 132 6.09 -3.66 -18.39
CA LYS A 132 7.43 -3.07 -18.51
C LYS A 132 8.25 -3.84 -19.54
N ASP A 133 8.31 -5.17 -19.43
CA ASP A 133 9.08 -6.00 -20.36
C ASP A 133 8.57 -5.86 -21.80
N GLN A 134 7.25 -5.82 -21.98
CA GLN A 134 6.65 -5.62 -23.29
C GLN A 134 6.89 -4.21 -23.83
N TYR A 135 6.76 -3.18 -22.98
CA TYR A 135 7.06 -1.81 -23.36
C TYR A 135 8.50 -1.70 -23.86
N MET A 136 9.48 -2.24 -23.12
CA MET A 136 10.89 -2.22 -23.52
C MET A 136 11.18 -2.94 -24.84
N ARG A 137 10.40 -3.97 -25.20
CA ARG A 137 10.52 -4.67 -26.49
C ARG A 137 9.88 -3.89 -27.64
N GLU A 138 8.74 -3.25 -27.40
CA GLU A 138 8.00 -2.48 -28.42
C GLU A 138 8.58 -1.07 -28.65
N SER A 139 9.18 -0.47 -27.62
CA SER A 139 9.77 0.87 -27.70
C SER A 139 11.23 0.77 -28.17
N SER A 140 11.43 0.86 -29.48
CA SER A 140 12.77 0.80 -30.10
C SER A 140 13.72 1.95 -29.71
N PHE A 141 13.25 3.01 -29.03
CA PHE A 141 14.02 4.24 -28.82
C PHE A 141 13.90 4.93 -27.44
N VAL A 142 13.21 4.38 -26.44
CA VAL A 142 13.05 5.06 -25.12
C VAL A 142 13.43 4.13 -23.98
N SER A 143 14.63 4.32 -23.43
CA SER A 143 15.03 3.67 -22.17
C SER A 143 14.16 4.18 -21.01
N MET A 144 14.10 3.43 -19.92
CA MET A 144 13.39 3.88 -18.70
C MET A 144 13.99 5.17 -18.14
N ALA A 145 15.31 5.35 -18.23
CA ALA A 145 15.96 6.61 -17.85
C ALA A 145 15.48 7.80 -18.69
N SER A 146 15.37 7.64 -20.02
CA SER A 146 14.83 8.67 -20.90
C SER A 146 13.37 9.01 -20.57
N LEU A 147 12.57 8.01 -20.20
CA LEU A 147 11.19 8.23 -19.75
C LEU A 147 11.15 9.03 -18.43
N GLY A 148 12.01 8.70 -17.47
CA GLY A 148 12.13 9.43 -16.21
C GLY A 148 12.53 10.89 -16.41
N ARG A 149 13.54 11.15 -17.27
CA ARG A 149 13.96 12.52 -17.65
C ARG A 149 12.82 13.30 -18.30
N LEU A 150 12.16 12.70 -19.30
CA LEU A 150 11.02 13.32 -19.96
C LEU A 150 9.88 13.64 -18.98
N PHE A 151 9.64 12.77 -18.00
CA PHE A 151 8.62 13.01 -16.98
C PHE A 151 9.01 14.14 -16.03
N HIS A 152 10.27 14.21 -15.61
CA HIS A 152 10.79 15.29 -14.79
C HIS A 152 10.60 16.65 -15.49
N GLU A 153 11.06 16.75 -16.75
CA GLU A 153 10.94 17.94 -17.60
C GLU A 153 9.48 18.30 -17.90
N SER A 154 8.69 17.32 -18.34
CA SER A 154 7.31 17.53 -18.77
C SER A 154 6.43 16.29 -18.50
N PRO A 155 5.75 16.24 -17.33
CA PRO A 155 4.85 15.14 -16.99
C PRO A 155 3.74 14.93 -18.03
N GLN A 156 3.26 16.01 -18.65
CA GLN A 156 2.23 15.94 -19.68
C GLN A 156 2.72 15.21 -20.93
N ARG A 157 3.93 15.52 -21.42
CA ARG A 157 4.51 14.87 -22.60
C ARG A 157 4.79 13.40 -22.33
N ALA A 158 5.41 13.08 -21.18
CA ALA A 158 5.67 11.70 -20.78
C ALA A 158 4.39 10.87 -20.68
N ASN A 159 3.35 11.41 -20.04
CA ASN A 159 2.07 10.71 -19.91
C ASN A 159 1.37 10.48 -21.26
N THR A 160 1.41 11.46 -22.17
CA THR A 160 0.84 11.31 -23.52
C THR A 160 1.56 10.23 -24.31
N ALA A 161 2.90 10.19 -24.24
CA ALA A 161 3.69 9.14 -24.90
C ALA A 161 3.38 7.74 -24.33
N LEU A 162 3.30 7.62 -23.00
CA LEU A 162 3.04 6.35 -22.32
C LEU A 162 1.62 5.83 -22.53
N ASN A 163 0.62 6.70 -22.51
CA ASN A 163 -0.79 6.30 -22.49
C ASN A 163 -1.14 5.41 -23.70
N ASN A 164 -0.65 5.75 -24.89
CA ASN A 164 -0.94 4.98 -26.09
C ASN A 164 -0.28 3.61 -26.07
N SER A 165 0.98 3.54 -25.64
CA SER A 165 1.74 2.29 -25.54
C SER A 165 1.12 1.36 -24.49
N ILE A 166 0.87 1.86 -23.28
CA ILE A 166 0.27 1.06 -22.20
C ILE A 166 -1.14 0.60 -22.57
N LYS A 167 -1.96 1.47 -23.17
CA LYS A 167 -3.30 1.08 -23.63
C LYS A 167 -3.22 -0.07 -24.65
N ARG A 168 -2.30 -0.01 -25.61
CA ARG A 168 -2.09 -1.07 -26.59
C ARG A 168 -1.66 -2.38 -25.93
N ILE A 169 -0.66 -2.32 -25.04
CA ILE A 169 -0.15 -3.48 -24.30
C ILE A 169 -1.27 -4.14 -23.50
N VAL A 170 -2.06 -3.36 -22.76
CA VAL A 170 -3.17 -3.86 -21.95
C VAL A 170 -4.24 -4.52 -22.83
N LEU A 171 -4.62 -3.88 -23.93
CA LEU A 171 -5.62 -4.43 -24.86
C LEU A 171 -5.13 -5.72 -25.52
N ASN A 172 -3.86 -5.79 -25.90
CA ASN A 172 -3.25 -7.01 -26.45
C ASN A 172 -3.23 -8.13 -25.40
N ALA A 173 -2.82 -7.83 -24.17
CA ALA A 173 -2.77 -8.80 -23.08
C ALA A 173 -4.16 -9.33 -22.66
N THR A 174 -5.22 -8.61 -23.00
CA THR A 174 -6.61 -8.96 -22.66
C THR A 174 -7.44 -9.40 -23.86
N LYS A 175 -6.85 -9.50 -25.05
CA LYS A 175 -7.53 -9.82 -26.31
C LYS A 175 -8.22 -11.18 -26.32
N ASP A 176 -7.62 -12.18 -25.68
CA ASP A 176 -8.16 -13.54 -25.62
C ASP A 176 -9.08 -13.76 -24.40
N SER A 177 -9.24 -12.74 -23.55
CA SER A 177 -10.24 -12.79 -22.49
C SER A 177 -11.62 -12.62 -23.12
N PRO A 178 -12.59 -13.52 -22.86
CA PRO A 178 -13.93 -13.36 -23.40
C PRO A 178 -14.43 -11.97 -22.99
N PRO A 179 -14.90 -11.13 -23.94
CA PRO A 179 -15.40 -9.81 -23.59
C PRO A 179 -16.51 -10.04 -22.58
N ARG A 180 -16.38 -9.45 -21.39
CA ARG A 180 -17.54 -9.35 -20.51
C ARG A 180 -18.58 -8.61 -21.33
N ARG A 181 -19.66 -9.31 -21.73
CA ARG A 181 -20.81 -8.73 -22.46
C ARG A 181 -21.03 -7.34 -21.89
N LYS A 182 -21.12 -6.29 -22.72
CA LYS A 182 -21.33 -4.88 -22.32
C LYS A 182 -22.26 -4.83 -21.11
N THR A 183 -21.67 -4.90 -19.93
CA THR A 183 -22.37 -5.02 -18.66
C THR A 183 -22.19 -3.65 -18.06
N SER A 184 -23.29 -3.08 -17.56
CA SER A 184 -23.29 -1.75 -16.97
C SER A 184 -22.04 -1.59 -16.08
N PRO A 185 -21.33 -0.45 -16.16
CA PRO A 185 -20.19 -0.16 -15.30
C PRO A 185 -20.51 -0.51 -13.85
N LEU A 186 -19.48 -0.88 -13.07
CA LEU A 186 -19.65 -1.12 -11.63
C LEU A 186 -20.49 0.03 -11.05
N ASN A 187 -21.69 -0.30 -10.55
CA ASN A 187 -22.64 0.71 -10.13
C ASN A 187 -22.21 1.30 -8.79
N LEU A 188 -21.27 2.24 -8.86
CA LEU A 188 -20.76 3.01 -7.72
C LEU A 188 -21.64 4.24 -7.45
N SER A 189 -22.94 4.20 -7.77
CA SER A 189 -23.89 5.26 -7.39
C SER A 189 -24.14 5.28 -5.88
N PHE A 190 -23.12 5.68 -5.13
CA PHE A 190 -23.25 6.09 -3.75
C PHE A 190 -23.82 7.51 -3.69
N CYS A 191 -24.12 7.99 -2.48
CA CYS A 191 -24.53 9.37 -2.27
C CYS A 191 -23.49 10.35 -2.84
N ARG A 192 -23.96 11.45 -3.44
CA ARG A 192 -23.10 12.56 -3.85
C ARG A 192 -22.65 13.29 -2.59
N VAL A 193 -21.36 13.20 -2.31
CA VAL A 193 -20.70 13.62 -1.09
C VAL A 193 -19.52 14.50 -1.50
N ASN A 194 -19.40 15.67 -0.87
CA ASN A 194 -18.18 16.46 -0.93
C ASN A 194 -17.33 16.10 0.28
N LEU A 195 -16.17 15.46 0.03
CA LEU A 195 -15.12 15.30 1.03
C LEU A 195 -14.47 16.67 1.22
N TYR A 196 -15.09 17.48 2.09
CA TYR A 196 -14.72 18.88 2.29
C TYR A 196 -13.27 19.03 2.78
N ASN A 197 -12.67 20.19 2.50
CA ASN A 197 -11.45 20.64 3.16
C ASN A 197 -11.82 21.08 4.58
N PRO A 198 -11.36 20.41 5.65
CA PRO A 198 -11.71 20.77 7.01
C PRO A 198 -10.98 22.03 7.52
N PHE A 199 -10.01 22.57 6.77
CA PHE A 199 -9.10 23.62 7.23
C PHE A 199 -9.39 25.03 6.67
N ARG A 200 -10.65 25.34 6.32
CA ARG A 200 -11.02 26.62 5.68
C ARG A 200 -10.56 27.88 6.43
N SER A 201 -10.28 27.77 7.74
CA SER A 201 -9.88 28.89 8.62
C SER A 201 -8.67 28.57 9.52
N CYS A 202 -7.89 27.53 9.22
CA CYS A 202 -6.77 27.08 10.08
C CYS A 202 -5.39 27.51 9.53
N PRO A 203 -4.41 27.84 10.41
CA PRO A 203 -3.02 28.12 10.01
C PRO A 203 -2.47 26.99 9.15
N VAL A 204 -1.70 27.30 8.10
CA VAL A 204 -1.16 26.28 7.17
C VAL A 204 -0.24 25.32 7.94
N ASP A 205 -0.61 24.04 7.93
CA ASP A 205 0.18 22.95 8.51
C ASP A 205 0.84 22.21 7.34
N PRO A 206 2.19 22.11 7.29
CA PRO A 206 2.91 21.47 6.20
C PRO A 206 2.56 19.98 6.05
N PHE A 207 2.18 19.31 7.14
CA PHE A 207 1.75 17.90 7.11
C PHE A 207 0.28 17.73 6.72
N SER A 208 -0.45 18.82 6.44
CA SER A 208 -1.89 18.77 6.16
C SER A 208 -2.18 18.92 4.67
N LEU A 209 -2.64 17.83 4.04
CA LEU A 209 -3.15 17.82 2.67
C LEU A 209 -4.60 18.34 2.64
N ARG A 210 -4.74 19.62 2.30
CA ARG A 210 -6.00 20.37 2.41
C ARG A 210 -6.97 20.18 1.24
N LYS A 211 -6.59 19.48 0.18
CA LYS A 211 -7.46 19.30 -0.99
C LYS A 211 -8.78 18.63 -0.59
N GLY A 212 -9.90 19.18 -1.05
CA GLY A 212 -11.21 18.51 -0.98
C GLY A 212 -11.45 17.68 -2.24
N LEU A 213 -12.18 16.57 -2.10
CA LEU A 213 -12.56 15.69 -3.23
C LEU A 213 -14.09 15.65 -3.36
N SER A 214 -14.60 15.46 -4.58
CA SER A 214 -16.06 15.34 -4.82
C SER A 214 -16.41 14.00 -5.44
N THR A 215 -17.46 13.34 -4.94
CA THR A 215 -17.96 12.09 -5.53
C THR A 215 -18.91 12.33 -6.70
N LYS A 216 -19.29 13.58 -7.01
CA LYS A 216 -20.28 13.93 -8.04
C LYS A 216 -19.91 13.42 -9.44
N LYS A 217 -18.67 13.65 -9.87
CA LYS A 217 -18.13 13.17 -11.17
C LYS A 217 -17.29 11.90 -11.03
N HIS A 218 -16.79 11.62 -9.83
CA HIS A 218 -15.88 10.51 -9.55
C HIS A 218 -16.34 9.75 -8.29
N PRO A 219 -17.34 8.87 -8.40
CA PRO A 219 -17.93 8.21 -7.24
C PRO A 219 -16.93 7.36 -6.44
N SER A 220 -15.91 6.83 -7.10
CA SER A 220 -14.82 6.07 -6.48
C SER A 220 -13.93 6.89 -5.54
N ASN A 221 -14.04 8.23 -5.53
CA ASN A 221 -13.39 9.07 -4.51
C ASN A 221 -13.92 8.80 -3.11
N LEU A 222 -15.12 8.25 -2.96
CA LEU A 222 -15.64 7.89 -1.64
C LEU A 222 -14.67 6.96 -0.90
N PHE A 223 -14.09 6.01 -1.63
CA PHE A 223 -13.17 5.01 -1.11
C PHE A 223 -11.84 5.60 -0.63
N SER A 224 -11.50 6.81 -1.08
CA SER A 224 -10.25 7.47 -0.71
C SER A 224 -10.25 7.95 0.74
N ALA A 225 -11.41 8.01 1.39
CA ALA A 225 -11.57 8.34 2.80
C ALA A 225 -12.16 7.18 3.62
N MET A 226 -12.31 5.99 3.04
CA MET A 226 -12.84 4.81 3.72
C MET A 226 -11.72 3.85 4.18
N ILE A 227 -12.00 3.13 5.26
CA ILE A 227 -11.16 2.03 5.75
C ILE A 227 -11.39 0.78 4.90
N ASN A 228 -10.30 0.20 4.40
CA ASN A 228 -10.32 -1.02 3.59
C ASN A 228 -10.34 -2.28 4.47
N ASP A 229 -11.45 -2.52 5.17
CA ASP A 229 -11.63 -3.72 5.99
C ASP A 229 -12.90 -4.49 5.56
N PRO A 230 -12.87 -5.83 5.48
CA PRO A 230 -13.99 -6.63 4.98
C PRO A 230 -15.24 -6.50 5.85
N VAL A 231 -15.10 -6.28 7.16
CA VAL A 231 -16.24 -6.06 8.07
C VAL A 231 -16.83 -4.69 7.78
N VAL A 232 -16.00 -3.64 7.77
CA VAL A 232 -16.45 -2.27 7.51
C VAL A 232 -17.16 -2.16 6.15
N ILE A 233 -16.58 -2.72 5.09
CA ILE A 233 -17.15 -2.66 3.74
C ILE A 233 -18.47 -3.44 3.64
N ARG A 234 -18.55 -4.62 4.27
CA ARG A 234 -19.78 -5.44 4.28
C ARG A 234 -20.92 -4.71 4.97
N GLU A 235 -20.66 -4.15 6.14
CA GLU A 235 -21.64 -3.39 6.92
C GLU A 235 -22.08 -2.14 6.15
N PHE A 236 -21.13 -1.45 5.51
CA PHE A 236 -21.39 -0.26 4.71
C PHE A 236 -22.31 -0.54 3.52
N LEU A 237 -22.04 -1.62 2.78
CA LEU A 237 -22.86 -2.04 1.65
C LEU A 237 -24.26 -2.48 2.10
N ARG A 238 -24.36 -3.17 3.24
CA ARG A 238 -25.65 -3.57 3.83
C ARG A 238 -26.47 -2.35 4.21
N ASP A 239 -25.87 -1.37 4.88
CA ASP A 239 -26.52 -0.13 5.29
C ASP A 239 -27.02 0.70 4.10
N LEU A 240 -26.31 0.66 2.97
CA LEU A 240 -26.72 1.31 1.72
C LEU A 240 -27.62 0.45 0.83
N LYS A 241 -27.97 -0.78 1.25
CA LYS A 241 -28.76 -1.75 0.48
C LYS A 241 -28.17 -1.98 -0.93
N LYS A 242 -26.85 -2.04 -1.03
CA LYS A 242 -26.13 -2.23 -2.31
C LYS A 242 -25.71 -3.69 -2.47
N ASN A 243 -26.08 -4.28 -3.60
CA ASN A 243 -25.70 -5.64 -3.99
C ASN A 243 -24.33 -5.64 -4.70
N LEU A 244 -23.27 -5.28 -3.98
CA LEU A 244 -21.89 -5.38 -4.44
C LEU A 244 -21.14 -6.41 -3.60
N LYS A 245 -20.21 -7.17 -4.22
CA LYS A 245 -19.34 -8.09 -3.48
C LYS A 245 -18.29 -7.28 -2.70
N PRO A 246 -18.16 -7.45 -1.35
CA PRO A 246 -17.16 -6.72 -0.57
C PRO A 246 -15.74 -6.89 -1.10
N GLY A 247 -15.36 -8.12 -1.48
CA GLY A 247 -14.02 -8.40 -2.01
C GLY A 247 -13.70 -7.63 -3.30
N ALA A 248 -14.69 -7.35 -4.15
CA ALA A 248 -14.46 -6.55 -5.35
C ALA A 248 -14.12 -5.09 -5.00
N LEU A 249 -14.78 -4.52 -3.98
CA LEU A 249 -14.42 -3.20 -3.47
C LEU A 249 -13.06 -3.19 -2.80
N GLN A 250 -12.73 -4.21 -2.01
CA GLN A 250 -11.40 -4.33 -1.40
C GLN A 250 -10.30 -4.35 -2.46
N ASN A 251 -10.47 -5.10 -3.54
CA ASN A 251 -9.50 -5.14 -4.64
C ASN A 251 -9.31 -3.74 -5.26
N ILE A 252 -10.42 -3.02 -5.50
CA ILE A 252 -10.37 -1.65 -6.03
C ILE A 252 -9.66 -0.71 -5.05
N MET A 253 -9.97 -0.79 -3.75
CA MET A 253 -9.36 0.04 -2.70
C MET A 253 -7.86 -0.23 -2.55
N THR A 254 -7.45 -1.50 -2.61
CA THR A 254 -6.04 -1.91 -2.60
C THR A 254 -5.31 -1.43 -3.86
N ALA A 255 -5.95 -1.50 -5.03
CA ALA A 255 -5.38 -0.97 -6.27
C ALA A 255 -5.24 0.56 -6.23
N GLN A 256 -6.24 1.27 -5.71
CA GLN A 256 -6.17 2.72 -5.48
C GLN A 256 -5.05 3.08 -4.50
N SER A 257 -4.84 2.28 -3.45
CA SER A 257 -3.74 2.45 -2.50
C SER A 257 -2.39 2.33 -3.21
N LEU A 258 -2.17 1.26 -3.99
CA LEU A 258 -0.94 1.10 -4.78
C LEU A 258 -0.73 2.25 -5.79
N SER A 259 -1.80 2.70 -6.47
CA SER A 259 -1.74 3.86 -7.37
C SER A 259 -1.31 5.13 -6.63
N GLY A 260 -1.78 5.32 -5.40
CA GLY A 260 -1.42 6.46 -4.56
C GLY A 260 0.01 6.40 -4.03
N GLU A 261 0.44 5.22 -3.60
CA GLU A 261 1.81 4.93 -3.17
C GLU A 261 2.81 5.29 -4.29
N LEU A 262 2.53 4.85 -5.52
CA LEU A 262 3.33 5.18 -6.70
C LEU A 262 3.28 6.67 -7.04
N ALA A 263 2.09 7.29 -7.00
CA ALA A 263 1.96 8.72 -7.26
C ALA A 263 2.75 9.56 -6.26
N PHE A 264 2.69 9.23 -4.96
CA PHE A 264 3.45 9.91 -3.92
C PHE A 264 4.95 9.80 -4.19
N ARG A 265 5.44 8.58 -4.42
CA ARG A 265 6.84 8.31 -4.74
C ARG A 265 7.33 9.10 -5.96
N ILE A 266 6.58 9.10 -7.06
CA ILE A 266 6.93 9.82 -8.29
C ILE A 266 7.04 11.32 -8.04
N VAL A 267 6.09 11.90 -7.30
CA VAL A 267 6.10 13.34 -7.04
C VAL A 267 7.25 13.73 -6.10
N VAL A 268 7.52 12.93 -5.06
CA VAL A 268 8.67 13.12 -4.18
C VAL A 268 9.98 13.03 -4.97
N LYS A 269 10.20 11.95 -5.73
CA LYS A 269 11.38 11.80 -6.60
C LYS A 269 11.52 13.01 -7.53
N ARG A 270 10.44 13.44 -8.17
CA ARG A 270 10.49 14.61 -9.04
C ARG A 270 10.91 15.89 -8.32
N CYS A 271 10.47 16.12 -7.09
CA CYS A 271 10.91 17.26 -6.29
C CYS A 271 12.39 17.18 -5.88
N LEU A 272 12.92 15.96 -5.70
CA LEU A 272 14.30 15.72 -5.27
C LEU A 272 15.29 15.62 -6.45
N ALA A 273 14.82 15.53 -7.69
CA ALA A 273 15.66 15.31 -8.87
C ALA A 273 16.81 16.32 -9.00
N ASP A 274 16.53 17.60 -8.70
CA ASP A 274 17.50 18.70 -8.79
C ASP A 274 18.19 19.00 -7.45
N THR A 275 17.89 18.22 -6.39
CA THR A 275 18.50 18.40 -5.07
C THR A 275 19.79 17.60 -4.95
N ASP A 276 20.76 18.17 -4.22
CA ASP A 276 21.96 17.44 -3.81
C ASP A 276 21.54 16.21 -2.99
N PRO A 277 21.92 14.98 -3.38
CA PRO A 277 21.62 13.77 -2.63
C PRO A 277 21.99 13.86 -1.15
N CYS A 278 23.06 14.58 -0.83
CA CYS A 278 23.51 14.78 0.55
C CYS A 278 22.54 15.63 1.39
N ALA A 279 21.76 16.51 0.76
CA ALA A 279 20.76 17.35 1.44
C ALA A 279 19.52 16.57 1.87
N ALA A 280 19.27 15.39 1.30
CA ALA A 280 18.14 14.54 1.66
C ALA A 280 18.47 13.52 2.76
N LEU A 281 19.73 13.42 3.18
CA LEU A 281 20.17 12.44 4.17
C LEU A 281 19.43 12.62 5.49
N ASP A 282 19.14 11.50 6.14
CA ASP A 282 18.50 11.40 7.46
C ASP A 282 17.03 11.88 7.50
N THR A 283 16.55 12.57 6.46
CA THR A 283 15.14 12.88 6.25
C THR A 283 14.32 11.62 5.90
N PRO A 284 12.98 11.64 6.05
CA PRO A 284 12.12 10.57 5.55
C PRO A 284 12.19 10.36 4.02
N PHE A 285 12.82 11.26 3.27
CA PHE A 285 12.87 11.24 1.81
C PHE A 285 14.19 10.74 1.22
N GLU A 286 15.21 10.51 2.06
CA GLU A 286 16.54 9.98 1.69
C GLU A 286 16.43 8.79 0.72
N PHE A 287 15.61 7.81 1.09
CA PHE A 287 15.42 6.56 0.36
C PHE A 287 14.86 6.78 -1.06
N TYR A 288 14.07 7.83 -1.28
CA TYR A 288 13.56 8.15 -2.61
C TYR A 288 14.61 8.81 -3.50
N ARG A 289 15.51 9.60 -2.91
CA ARG A 289 16.60 10.23 -3.67
C ARG A 289 17.69 9.22 -4.01
N LEU A 290 18.04 8.36 -3.07
CA LEU A 290 19.09 7.33 -3.24
C LEU A 290 18.57 6.03 -3.87
N ASP A 291 17.25 5.87 -3.98
CA ASP A 291 16.60 4.65 -4.47
C ASP A 291 17.04 3.37 -3.73
N ILE A 292 17.00 3.45 -2.40
CA ILE A 292 17.34 2.37 -1.46
C ILE A 292 16.10 1.99 -0.63
N PRO A 293 16.07 0.82 0.05
CA PRO A 293 14.93 0.43 0.87
C PRO A 293 14.72 1.31 2.10
N ASP A 294 13.46 1.59 2.45
CA ASP A 294 13.07 2.29 3.69
C ASP A 294 13.13 1.32 4.90
N GLU A 295 14.34 1.08 5.41
CA GLU A 295 14.61 0.09 6.46
C GLU A 295 13.86 0.36 7.78
N LEU A 296 13.59 1.64 8.09
CA LEU A 296 12.93 2.05 9.34
C LEU A 296 11.46 2.45 9.15
N SER A 297 10.90 2.24 7.96
CA SER A 297 9.54 2.65 7.61
C SER A 297 9.28 4.15 7.88
N LYS A 298 10.30 5.01 7.73
CA LYS A 298 10.21 6.46 7.97
C LYS A 298 9.11 7.07 7.09
N VAL A 299 8.98 6.61 5.85
CA VAL A 299 7.95 7.07 4.92
C VAL A 299 6.56 6.67 5.43
N LYS A 300 6.38 5.44 5.89
CA LYS A 300 5.08 4.97 6.40
C LYS A 300 4.62 5.78 7.60
N LYS A 301 5.54 6.07 8.53
CA LYS A 301 5.30 6.93 9.68
C LYS A 301 4.90 8.34 9.25
N LEU A 302 5.63 8.94 8.30
CA LEU A 302 5.31 10.26 7.75
C LEU A 302 3.90 10.28 7.11
N LYS A 303 3.58 9.30 6.27
CA LYS A 303 2.25 9.16 5.66
C LYS A 303 1.14 9.04 6.70
N ALA A 304 1.40 8.31 7.79
CA ALA A 304 0.45 8.17 8.89
C ALA A 304 0.20 9.51 9.62
N ILE A 305 1.26 10.28 9.89
CA ILE A 305 1.15 11.65 10.44
C ILE A 305 0.30 12.52 9.50
N ILE A 306 0.62 12.50 8.21
CA ILE A 306 -0.11 13.29 7.20
C ILE A 306 -1.59 12.88 7.15
N ALA A 307 -1.91 11.59 7.21
CA ALA A 307 -3.29 11.11 7.23
C ALA A 307 -4.08 11.71 8.41
N SER A 308 -3.45 11.73 9.60
CA SER A 308 -4.03 12.29 10.82
C SER A 308 -4.19 13.81 10.73
N LYS A 309 -3.11 14.54 10.39
CA LYS A 309 -3.10 16.01 10.25
C LYS A 309 -3.97 16.52 9.10
N SER A 310 -4.25 15.68 8.11
CA SER A 310 -5.21 15.95 7.03
C SER A 310 -6.66 15.59 7.40
N MET A 311 -6.88 15.10 8.62
CA MET A 311 -8.15 14.63 9.17
C MET A 311 -8.87 13.62 8.27
N LEU A 312 -8.14 12.74 7.57
CA LEU A 312 -8.72 11.89 6.51
C LEU A 312 -9.84 10.98 7.03
N LEU A 313 -9.67 10.41 8.22
CA LEU A 313 -10.67 9.55 8.87
C LEU A 313 -11.98 10.29 9.17
N LYS A 314 -11.89 11.58 9.52
CA LYS A 314 -13.05 12.40 9.90
C LYS A 314 -13.85 12.93 8.71
N ARG A 315 -13.32 12.82 7.49
CA ARG A 315 -13.96 13.38 6.27
C ARG A 315 -15.29 12.72 5.94
N LEU A 316 -15.56 11.53 6.45
CA LEU A 316 -16.80 10.79 6.30
C LEU A 316 -17.59 10.60 7.61
N ASP A 317 -17.20 11.27 8.71
CA ASP A 317 -17.88 11.12 10.01
C ASP A 317 -19.35 11.53 9.96
N TRP A 318 -19.67 12.54 9.17
CA TRP A 318 -21.03 13.02 8.96
C TRP A 318 -21.87 12.09 8.09
N PHE A 319 -21.28 11.05 7.47
CA PHE A 319 -21.98 10.10 6.61
C PHE A 319 -22.42 8.87 7.43
N PRO A 320 -23.70 8.75 7.85
CA PRO A 320 -24.10 7.78 8.86
C PRO A 320 -23.85 6.31 8.48
N PRO A 321 -24.06 5.86 7.23
CA PRO A 321 -23.74 4.49 6.83
C PRO A 321 -22.28 4.13 7.09
N TYR A 322 -21.36 5.04 6.78
CA TYR A 322 -19.94 4.81 7.04
C TYR A 322 -19.63 4.85 8.53
N ARG A 323 -20.09 5.88 9.25
CA ARG A 323 -19.89 6.02 10.71
C ARG A 323 -20.34 4.77 11.48
N ARG A 324 -21.50 4.20 11.15
CA ARG A 324 -22.01 2.97 11.78
C ARG A 324 -21.16 1.74 11.43
N SER A 325 -20.62 1.69 10.22
CA SER A 325 -19.80 0.57 9.74
C SER A 325 -18.42 0.56 10.39
N ILE A 326 -17.80 1.72 10.59
CA ILE A 326 -16.50 1.82 11.29
C ILE A 326 -16.63 1.32 12.73
N ALA A 327 -17.74 1.60 13.41
CA ALA A 327 -17.98 1.13 14.78
C ALA A 327 -18.08 -0.40 14.92
N LYS A 328 -18.06 -1.14 13.80
CA LYS A 328 -17.99 -2.61 13.78
C LYS A 328 -16.57 -3.15 13.58
N LEU A 329 -15.57 -2.27 13.43
CA LEU A 329 -14.18 -2.69 13.31
C LEU A 329 -13.71 -3.34 14.62
N PRO A 330 -13.20 -4.59 14.61
CA PRO A 330 -12.69 -5.24 15.82
C PRO A 330 -11.43 -4.53 16.35
N GLN A 331 -11.31 -4.45 17.69
CA GLN A 331 -10.15 -3.81 18.33
C GLN A 331 -8.82 -4.48 18.01
N GLU A 332 -8.80 -5.80 17.81
CA GLU A 332 -7.62 -6.57 17.39
C GLU A 332 -7.00 -6.06 16.08
N LYS A 333 -7.75 -5.28 15.29
CA LYS A 333 -7.23 -4.65 14.08
C LYS A 333 -6.35 -3.44 14.38
N PHE A 334 -6.47 -2.80 15.54
CA PHE A 334 -5.78 -1.55 15.89
C PHE A 334 -5.21 -1.53 17.32
N ASP A 335 -4.94 -2.71 17.89
CA ASP A 335 -4.34 -2.89 19.21
C ASP A 335 -2.88 -2.41 19.27
N SER A 336 -2.10 -2.53 18.19
CA SER A 336 -0.70 -2.10 18.12
C SER A 336 -0.49 -0.81 17.33
N ASN A 337 0.59 -0.08 17.62
CA ASN A 337 0.94 1.16 16.92
C ASN A 337 1.22 0.88 15.44
N GLU A 338 1.88 -0.22 15.12
CA GLU A 338 2.21 -0.64 13.75
C GLU A 338 0.95 -0.87 12.92
N LYS A 339 -0.05 -1.55 13.50
CA LYS A 339 -1.32 -1.77 12.80
C LYS A 339 -2.05 -0.45 12.53
N VAL A 340 -2.04 0.48 13.48
CA VAL A 340 -2.60 1.83 13.30
C VAL A 340 -1.87 2.60 12.20
N ILE A 341 -0.54 2.54 12.18
CA ILE A 341 0.29 3.17 11.13
C ILE A 341 -0.06 2.61 9.75
N ILE A 342 -0.18 1.28 9.61
CA ILE A 342 -0.57 0.64 8.34
C ILE A 342 -1.95 1.12 7.88
N PHE A 343 -2.92 1.27 8.79
CA PHE A 343 -4.24 1.80 8.45
C PHE A 343 -4.18 3.24 7.94
N MET A 344 -3.42 4.10 8.62
CA MET A 344 -3.29 5.51 8.27
C MET A 344 -2.51 5.71 6.98
N GLU A 345 -1.43 4.95 6.77
CA GLU A 345 -0.67 4.91 5.52
C GLU A 345 -1.56 4.55 4.33
N ASP A 346 -2.29 3.45 4.43
CA ASP A 346 -3.16 2.94 3.37
C ASP A 346 -4.31 3.92 3.04
N LEU A 347 -4.80 4.65 4.05
CA LEU A 347 -5.77 5.73 3.87
C LEU A 347 -5.15 6.93 3.16
N PHE A 348 -3.94 7.34 3.58
CA PHE A 348 -3.19 8.40 2.93
C PHE A 348 -2.95 8.08 1.46
N ASP A 349 -2.44 6.89 1.15
CA ASP A 349 -2.08 6.50 -0.21
C ASP A 349 -3.32 6.59 -1.12
N ARG A 350 -4.45 5.98 -0.74
CA ARG A 350 -5.69 6.11 -1.52
C ARG A 350 -6.11 7.57 -1.71
N PHE A 351 -6.08 8.37 -0.64
CA PHE A 351 -6.48 9.77 -0.69
C PHE A 351 -5.57 10.60 -1.60
N PHE A 352 -4.26 10.44 -1.46
CA PHE A 352 -3.25 11.12 -2.25
C PHE A 352 -3.37 10.73 -3.72
N GLY A 353 -3.55 9.44 -4.05
CA GLY A 353 -3.77 8.98 -5.43
C GLY A 353 -5.01 9.61 -6.08
N SER A 354 -6.12 9.71 -5.35
CA SER A 354 -7.32 10.39 -5.83
C SER A 354 -7.13 11.90 -6.00
N CYS A 355 -6.35 12.55 -5.13
CA CYS A 355 -5.99 13.96 -5.25
C CYS A 355 -5.10 14.20 -6.47
N TYR A 356 -4.03 13.42 -6.61
CA TYR A 356 -3.07 13.53 -7.70
C TYR A 356 -3.74 13.37 -9.06
N ARG A 357 -4.68 12.41 -9.20
CA ARG A 357 -5.42 12.22 -10.44
C ARG A 357 -6.24 13.45 -10.85
N GLN A 358 -6.76 14.21 -9.89
CA GLN A 358 -7.62 15.38 -10.16
C GLN A 358 -6.82 16.66 -10.30
N ASP A 359 -5.77 16.82 -9.50
CA ASP A 359 -4.96 18.02 -9.45
C ASP A 359 -3.49 17.68 -9.16
N PRO A 360 -2.76 17.18 -10.19
CA PRO A 360 -1.35 16.84 -10.04
C PRO A 360 -0.50 18.04 -9.62
N LYS A 361 -0.87 19.26 -10.08
CA LYS A 361 -0.13 20.49 -9.79
C LYS A 361 -0.21 20.85 -8.31
N TYR A 362 -1.40 20.76 -7.71
CA TYR A 362 -1.57 20.96 -6.28
C TYR A 362 -0.72 19.98 -5.46
N CYS A 363 -0.76 18.69 -5.81
CA CYS A 363 0.03 17.66 -5.13
C CYS A 363 1.54 17.89 -5.25
N GLN A 364 2.01 18.33 -6.42
CA GLN A 364 3.42 18.68 -6.64
C GLN A 364 3.85 19.84 -5.75
N ASN A 365 3.07 20.92 -5.71
CA ASN A 365 3.37 22.09 -4.89
C ASN A 365 3.39 21.71 -3.40
N TRP A 366 2.38 20.98 -2.93
CA TRP A 366 2.31 20.57 -1.53
C TRP A 366 3.48 19.65 -1.13
N ILE A 367 3.91 18.72 -1.99
CA ILE A 367 5.10 17.89 -1.70
C ILE A 367 6.36 18.73 -1.70
N LYS A 368 6.49 19.70 -2.61
CA LYS A 368 7.64 20.63 -2.61
C LYS A 368 7.73 21.37 -1.27
N ASP A 369 6.62 21.94 -0.80
CA ASP A 369 6.55 22.64 0.48
C ASP A 369 6.89 21.70 1.66
N LEU A 370 6.43 20.44 1.61
CA LEU A 370 6.73 19.43 2.63
C LEU A 370 8.21 19.03 2.66
N VAL A 371 8.83 18.84 1.49
CA VAL A 371 10.26 18.52 1.36
C VAL A 371 11.11 19.68 1.86
N GLU A 372 10.77 20.91 1.47
CA GLU A 372 11.44 22.12 1.93
C GLU A 372 11.32 22.29 3.45
N PHE A 373 10.12 22.11 4.01
CA PHE A 373 9.91 22.15 5.45
C PHE A 373 10.77 21.11 6.20
N GLN A 374 10.85 19.87 5.70
CA GLN A 374 11.67 18.82 6.33
C GLN A 374 13.16 19.14 6.26
N SER A 375 13.64 19.77 5.19
CA SER A 375 15.05 20.18 5.08
C SER A 375 15.45 21.33 6.03
N GLN A 376 14.48 22.07 6.56
CA GLN A 376 14.68 23.20 7.47
C GLN A 376 14.37 22.84 8.94
N CYS A 377 13.92 21.61 9.19
CA CYS A 377 13.45 21.18 10.49
C CYS A 377 14.59 20.47 11.26
N ASP A 378 15.21 21.19 12.20
CA ASP A 378 16.31 20.66 13.04
C ASP A 378 15.83 19.81 14.24
N ASP A 379 14.51 19.62 14.43
CA ASP A 379 13.98 18.80 15.53
C ASP A 379 13.83 17.33 15.12
N ASP A 380 14.87 16.54 15.40
CA ASP A 380 14.90 15.09 15.19
C ASP A 380 13.75 14.34 15.90
N THR A 381 13.15 14.93 16.93
CA THR A 381 12.08 14.31 17.73
C THR A 381 10.68 14.70 17.28
N LEU A 382 10.54 15.68 16.38
CA LEU A 382 9.25 16.20 15.95
C LEU A 382 8.36 15.11 15.34
N LEU A 383 8.92 14.32 14.42
CA LEU A 383 8.17 13.27 13.73
C LEU A 383 7.67 12.19 14.69
N ASP A 384 8.48 11.81 15.68
CA ASP A 384 8.07 10.81 16.67
C ASP A 384 6.95 11.33 17.58
N ARG A 385 7.01 12.60 18.02
CA ARG A 385 5.92 13.23 18.77
C ARG A 385 4.63 13.30 17.96
N LEU A 386 4.71 13.78 16.72
CA LEU A 386 3.57 13.86 15.81
C LEU A 386 2.96 12.48 15.52
N LEU A 387 3.80 11.45 15.43
CA LEU A 387 3.35 10.08 15.24
C LEU A 387 2.59 9.55 16.45
N GLN A 388 3.12 9.77 17.67
CA GLN A 388 2.45 9.38 18.91
C GLN A 388 1.08 10.05 19.05
N ASP A 389 1.01 11.36 18.80
CA ASP A 389 -0.25 12.11 18.77
C ASP A 389 -1.23 11.52 17.75
N SER A 390 -0.75 11.20 16.55
CA SER A 390 -1.57 10.63 15.48
C SER A 390 -2.15 9.26 15.86
N VAL A 391 -1.37 8.38 16.50
CA VAL A 391 -1.85 7.09 16.99
C VAL A 391 -2.87 7.26 18.11
N LYS A 392 -2.61 8.20 19.04
CA LYS A 392 -3.53 8.51 20.14
C LYS A 392 -4.87 9.04 19.63
N ASP A 393 -4.83 9.97 18.68
CA ASP A 393 -6.02 10.54 18.04
C ASP A 393 -6.84 9.48 17.31
N PHE A 394 -6.16 8.58 16.58
CA PHE A 394 -6.80 7.43 15.94
C PHE A 394 -7.55 6.58 16.98
N ARG A 395 -6.86 6.09 18.02
CA ARG A 395 -7.47 5.23 19.03
C ARG A 395 -8.62 5.92 19.75
N SER A 396 -8.47 7.20 20.11
CA SER A 396 -9.51 8.00 20.75
C SER A 396 -10.78 8.08 19.90
N MET A 397 -10.64 8.32 18.58
CA MET A 397 -11.77 8.35 17.65
C MET A 397 -12.52 7.01 17.62
N PHE A 398 -11.81 5.88 17.52
CA PHE A 398 -12.42 4.55 17.49
C PHE A 398 -13.09 4.17 18.80
N SER A 399 -12.47 4.49 19.94
CA SER A 399 -13.08 4.30 21.26
C SER A 399 -14.37 5.11 21.40
N GLY A 400 -14.37 6.37 20.95
CA GLY A 400 -15.57 7.22 20.93
C GLY A 400 -16.69 6.67 20.04
N LEU A 401 -16.36 6.19 18.83
CA LEU A 401 -17.34 5.57 17.93
C LEU A 401 -17.93 4.28 18.52
N SER A 402 -17.08 3.44 19.13
CA SER A 402 -17.49 2.19 19.77
C SER A 402 -18.41 2.45 20.97
N PHE A 403 -18.07 3.44 21.80
CA PHE A 403 -18.88 3.87 22.94
C PHE A 403 -20.25 4.40 22.49
N ASN A 404 -20.29 5.28 21.48
CA ASN A 404 -21.54 5.80 20.92
C ASN A 404 -22.43 4.69 20.35
N ALA A 405 -21.83 3.71 19.66
CA ALA A 405 -22.57 2.56 19.14
C ALA A 405 -23.09 1.64 20.26
N PHE A 406 -22.34 1.47 21.35
CA PHE A 406 -22.82 0.79 22.55
C PHE A 406 -24.00 1.53 23.19
N GLY A 407 -23.88 2.84 23.41
CA GLY A 407 -24.95 3.67 23.97
C GLY A 407 -26.24 3.63 23.14
N ALA A 408 -26.13 3.68 21.81
CA ALA A 408 -27.28 3.56 20.92
C ALA A 408 -27.97 2.18 21.02
N ARG A 409 -27.19 1.09 21.12
CA ARG A 409 -27.74 -0.27 21.34
C ARG A 409 -28.43 -0.39 22.70
N TRP A 410 -27.82 0.20 23.73
CA TRP A 410 -28.38 0.23 25.08
C TRP A 410 -29.73 0.96 25.11
N ALA A 411 -29.81 2.16 24.54
CA ALA A 411 -31.03 2.95 24.45
C ALA A 411 -32.13 2.23 23.63
N GLY A 412 -31.76 1.62 22.49
CA GLY A 412 -32.69 0.85 21.66
C GLY A 412 -33.24 -0.39 22.37
N ASN A 413 -32.40 -1.10 23.13
CA ASN A 413 -32.85 -2.24 23.94
C ASN A 413 -33.73 -1.80 25.12
N ALA A 414 -33.45 -0.67 25.76
CA ALA A 414 -34.33 -0.13 26.80
C ALA A 414 -35.73 0.21 26.26
N TYR A 415 -35.83 0.69 25.02
CA TYR A 415 -37.11 0.95 24.34
C TYR A 415 -37.83 -0.36 23.93
N LEU A 416 -37.12 -1.33 23.34
CA LEU A 416 -37.66 -2.62 22.91
C LEU A 416 -38.01 -3.55 24.09
N ASN A 417 -37.36 -3.38 25.24
CA ASN A 417 -37.70 -4.08 26.47
C ASN A 417 -39.08 -3.68 27.01
N LYS A 418 -39.79 -2.70 26.43
CA LYS A 418 -41.21 -2.46 26.75
C LYS A 418 -42.16 -3.41 26.01
N THR A 419 -41.74 -3.98 24.88
CA THR A 419 -42.61 -4.76 23.96
C THR A 419 -42.23 -6.25 23.82
N LYS A 420 -41.11 -6.70 24.40
CA LYS A 420 -40.64 -8.10 24.32
C LYS A 420 -41.05 -8.98 25.49
N SER A 421 -41.02 -10.31 25.31
CA SER A 421 -41.25 -11.30 26.36
C SER A 421 -40.18 -11.24 27.47
N PRO A 422 -40.47 -11.66 28.71
CA PRO A 422 -39.52 -11.59 29.84
C PRO A 422 -38.18 -12.31 29.57
N ASN A 423 -38.20 -13.48 28.92
CA ASN A 423 -37.00 -14.25 28.62
C ASN A 423 -36.10 -13.56 27.58
N ASP A 424 -36.69 -12.91 26.59
CA ASP A 424 -35.93 -12.16 25.57
C ASP A 424 -35.27 -10.92 26.16
N ARG A 425 -35.90 -10.28 27.16
CA ARG A 425 -35.33 -9.13 27.89
C ARG A 425 -34.08 -9.55 28.67
N VAL A 426 -34.13 -10.69 29.37
CA VAL A 426 -33.01 -11.20 30.18
C VAL A 426 -31.81 -11.54 29.29
N ASN A 427 -32.04 -12.20 28.15
CA ASN A 427 -30.98 -12.55 27.22
C ASN A 427 -30.35 -11.31 26.55
N ALA A 428 -31.17 -10.35 26.12
CA ALA A 428 -30.67 -9.09 25.55
C ALA A 428 -29.86 -8.27 26.56
N THR A 429 -30.29 -8.25 27.83
CA THR A 429 -29.59 -7.54 28.92
C THR A 429 -28.28 -8.23 29.30
N ARG A 430 -28.26 -9.57 29.36
CA ARG A 430 -27.02 -10.35 29.59
C ARG A 430 -26.00 -10.13 28.49
N GLN A 431 -26.42 -10.07 27.22
CA GLN A 431 -25.52 -9.79 26.11
C GLN A 431 -24.96 -8.37 26.18
N LEU A 432 -25.77 -7.37 26.53
CA LEU A 432 -25.29 -5.99 26.72
C LEU A 432 -24.29 -5.87 27.88
N LEU A 433 -24.52 -6.57 28.99
CA LEU A 433 -23.58 -6.59 30.12
C LEU A 433 -22.26 -7.29 29.75
N LYS A 434 -22.31 -8.34 28.93
CA LYS A 434 -21.12 -9.01 28.39
C LYS A 434 -20.33 -8.07 27.47
N ASP A 435 -21.02 -7.38 26.56
CA ASP A 435 -20.44 -6.38 25.67
C ASP A 435 -19.81 -5.21 26.44
N ALA A 436 -20.47 -4.73 27.51
CA ALA A 436 -19.96 -3.67 28.39
C ALA A 436 -18.67 -4.09 29.12
N ARG A 437 -18.65 -5.32 29.65
CA ARG A 437 -17.46 -5.88 30.32
C ARG A 437 -16.29 -6.03 29.36
N SER A 438 -16.52 -6.47 28.11
CA SER A 438 -15.47 -6.55 27.09
C SER A 438 -14.95 -5.18 26.66
N GLY A 439 -15.79 -4.14 26.66
CA GLY A 439 -15.37 -2.77 26.35
C GLY A 439 -14.55 -2.10 27.47
N LEU A 440 -14.79 -2.48 28.73
CA LEU A 440 -14.04 -1.99 29.89
C LEU A 440 -12.66 -2.63 30.03
N SER A 441 -12.51 -3.93 29.71
CA SER A 441 -11.19 -4.57 29.66
C SER A 441 -10.30 -4.03 28.52
N ALA A 442 -10.93 -3.50 27.48
CA ALA A 442 -10.30 -2.94 26.29
C ALA A 442 -9.77 -1.51 26.45
N SER A 443 -10.20 -0.78 27.47
CA SER A 443 -9.89 0.64 27.69
C SER A 443 -8.80 0.89 28.73
N ASN A 444 -8.24 -0.18 29.32
CA ASN A 444 -7.12 -0.15 30.28
C ASN A 444 -5.75 -0.50 29.66
N LEU A 445 -5.62 -0.43 28.33
CA LEU A 445 -4.38 -0.60 27.54
C LEU A 445 -4.29 0.58 26.54
#